data_AF-A0A4Q7DP27-F1
#
_entry.id   AF-A0A4Q7DP27-F1
#
_cell.length_a   1.000
_cell.length_b   1.000
_cell.length_c   1.000
_cell.angle_alpha   90.00
_cell.angle_beta   90.00
_cell.angle_gamma   90.00
#
_symmetry.space_group_name_H-M   'P 1'
#
loop_
_entity.id
_entity.type
_entity.pdbx_description
1 polymer ?
#
loop_
_entity_poly.entity_id
_entity_poly.type
_entity_poly.pdbx_seq_one_letter_code
_entity_poly.pdbx_strand_id
1 'polypeptide(L)'
;MKEKNFEMSYSDFREYGCALAAGNDDQFITSYMEKHIALSLTKEEVMSLGLMEAIQQQDIQTIGNILHTAPTGVLTIMHCNGYSPISLILHLYNDRQDILNMFKHYLLSRVEDRQKIDLSEEECLNMYMIIESPIVDLMSIEDNLQYLQETFLQYLYTPETLEQLQAYYYSENIPYSEEESTASSTSSNEQPAGLQDLLLPTPPIWPSSI
;
A
#
# COMPACT_ATOMS: atom_id res chain seq x y z
N MET A 1 -13.13 -12.14 10.42
CA MET A 1 -12.51 -12.52 11.70
C MET A 1 -12.98 -11.53 12.76
N LYS A 2 -13.08 -11.89 14.04
CA LYS A 2 -13.22 -10.87 15.10
C LYS A 2 -11.88 -10.16 15.22
N GLU A 3 -11.83 -8.86 14.97
CA GLU A 3 -10.68 -8.01 15.32
C GLU A 3 -10.38 -8.21 16.82
N LYS A 4 -9.23 -8.80 17.10
CA LYS A 4 -8.71 -8.88 18.45
C LYS A 4 -7.95 -7.58 18.67
N ASN A 5 -8.57 -6.62 19.36
CA ASN A 5 -7.89 -5.40 19.80
C ASN A 5 -6.82 -5.76 20.83
N PHE A 6 -5.63 -6.11 20.36
CA PHE A 6 -4.58 -6.65 21.19
C PHE A 6 -3.21 -6.29 20.61
N GLU A 7 -2.37 -5.71 21.46
CA GLU A 7 -0.98 -5.35 21.18
C GLU A 7 -0.07 -6.08 22.15
N MET A 8 1.16 -6.38 21.73
CA MET A 8 2.16 -6.95 22.62
C MET A 8 2.69 -5.87 23.55
N SER A 9 2.70 -6.13 24.87
CA SER A 9 3.28 -5.16 25.79
C SER A 9 4.78 -5.04 25.58
N TYR A 10 5.35 -3.87 25.87
CA TYR A 10 6.81 -3.66 25.78
C TYR A 10 7.59 -4.68 26.62
N SER A 11 7.10 -5.07 27.80
CA SER A 11 7.74 -6.11 28.62
C SER A 11 7.75 -7.47 27.93
N ASP A 12 6.63 -7.88 27.35
CA ASP A 12 6.54 -9.16 26.62
C ASP A 12 7.41 -9.11 25.36
N PHE A 13 7.48 -7.96 24.67
CA PHE A 13 8.35 -7.75 23.52
C PHE A 13 9.84 -7.88 23.88
N ARG A 14 10.27 -7.30 25.01
CA ARG A 14 11.64 -7.45 25.49
C ARG A 14 11.98 -8.90 25.81
N GLU A 15 11.04 -9.64 26.41
CA GLU A 15 11.20 -11.07 26.64
C GLU A 15 11.25 -11.86 25.33
N TYR A 16 10.42 -11.50 24.35
CA TYR A 16 10.43 -12.12 23.02
C TYR A 16 11.76 -11.90 22.30
N GLY A 17 12.30 -10.68 22.31
CA GLY A 17 13.60 -10.35 21.74
C GLY A 17 14.74 -11.16 22.38
N CYS A 18 14.72 -11.32 23.70
CA CYS A 18 15.66 -12.20 24.42
C CYS A 18 15.51 -13.67 24.01
N ALA A 19 14.29 -14.16 23.87
CA ALA A 19 14.01 -15.53 23.45
C ALA A 19 14.50 -15.80 22.02
N LEU A 20 14.26 -14.86 21.08
CA LEU A 20 14.77 -14.91 19.72
C LEU A 20 16.30 -14.97 19.68
N ALA A 21 16.98 -14.11 20.44
CA ALA A 21 18.44 -14.10 20.49
C ALA A 21 19.03 -15.39 21.09
N ALA A 22 18.27 -16.07 21.97
CA ALA A 22 18.65 -17.34 22.58
C ALA A 22 18.23 -18.58 21.78
N GLY A 23 17.49 -18.41 20.67
CA GLY A 23 16.93 -19.54 19.89
C GLY A 23 15.82 -20.31 20.61
N ASN A 24 15.13 -19.68 21.55
CA ASN A 24 14.05 -20.25 22.36
C ASN A 24 12.70 -19.56 22.10
N ASP A 25 12.51 -18.98 20.91
CA ASP A 25 11.30 -18.25 20.53
C ASP A 25 10.04 -19.13 20.55
N ASP A 26 10.14 -20.40 20.18
CA ASP A 26 9.02 -21.36 20.27
C ASP A 26 8.49 -21.52 21.69
N GLN A 27 9.38 -21.54 22.69
CA GLN A 27 8.98 -21.64 24.09
C GLN A 27 8.27 -20.36 24.54
N PHE A 28 8.81 -19.19 24.17
CA PHE A 28 8.15 -17.92 24.45
C PHE A 28 6.77 -17.85 23.83
N ILE A 29 6.62 -18.17 22.55
CA ILE A 29 5.34 -18.12 21.83
C ILE A 29 4.32 -19.03 22.50
N THR A 30 4.72 -20.25 22.87
CA THR A 30 3.83 -21.19 23.58
C THR A 30 3.36 -20.61 24.91
N SER A 31 4.28 -20.10 25.73
CA SER A 31 3.94 -19.48 27.02
C SER A 31 3.08 -18.21 26.85
N TYR A 32 3.34 -17.41 25.83
CA TYR A 32 2.57 -16.21 25.52
C TYR A 32 1.12 -16.56 25.12
N MET A 33 0.95 -17.56 24.25
CA MET A 33 -0.37 -18.07 23.87
C MET A 33 -1.16 -18.62 25.07
N GLU A 34 -0.49 -19.32 25.99
CA GLU A 34 -1.10 -19.83 27.23
C GLU A 34 -1.52 -18.69 28.17
N LYS A 35 -0.65 -17.69 28.37
CA LYS A 35 -0.94 -16.48 29.15
C LYS A 35 -2.15 -15.71 28.59
N HIS A 36 -2.32 -15.73 27.28
CA HIS A 36 -3.38 -15.02 26.55
C HIS A 36 -4.43 -15.96 25.94
N ILE A 37 -4.71 -17.09 26.58
CA ILE A 37 -5.58 -18.15 26.02
C ILE A 37 -6.98 -17.66 25.63
N ALA A 38 -7.51 -16.65 26.33
CA ALA A 38 -8.82 -16.06 26.02
C ALA A 38 -8.89 -15.42 24.62
N LEU A 39 -7.73 -15.06 24.05
CA LEU A 39 -7.61 -14.49 22.72
C LEU A 39 -7.44 -15.54 21.63
N SER A 40 -7.23 -16.82 21.98
CA SER A 40 -7.01 -17.92 21.01
C SER A 40 -6.01 -17.52 19.93
N LEU A 41 -4.84 -17.04 20.34
CA LEU A 41 -3.81 -16.57 19.40
C LEU A 41 -3.18 -17.75 18.64
N THR A 42 -2.79 -17.52 17.38
CA THR A 42 -1.94 -18.43 16.62
C THR A 42 -0.47 -18.05 16.77
N LYS A 43 0.44 -18.98 16.43
CA LYS A 43 1.89 -18.71 16.38
C LYS A 43 2.21 -17.52 15.46
N GLU A 44 1.57 -17.46 14.29
CA GLU A 44 1.77 -16.36 13.34
C GLU A 44 1.25 -15.02 13.88
N GLU A 45 0.11 -15.00 14.58
CA GLU A 45 -0.40 -13.79 15.24
C GLU A 45 0.60 -13.28 16.29
N VAL A 46 1.20 -14.16 17.10
CA VAL A 46 2.22 -13.76 18.09
C VAL A 46 3.49 -13.23 17.41
N MET A 47 3.98 -13.90 16.37
CA MET A 47 5.13 -13.44 15.59
C MET A 47 4.87 -12.09 14.93
N SER A 48 3.66 -11.88 14.40
CA SER A 48 3.24 -10.62 13.78
C SER A 48 3.14 -9.49 14.81
N LEU A 49 2.61 -9.75 16.01
CA LEU A 49 2.59 -8.78 17.11
C LEU A 49 4.00 -8.35 17.51
N GLY A 50 4.91 -9.31 17.66
CA GLY A 50 6.31 -9.01 17.96
C GLY A 50 7.01 -8.26 16.82
N LEU A 51 6.65 -8.53 15.57
CA LEU A 51 7.18 -7.81 14.41
C LEU A 51 6.68 -6.36 14.36
N MET A 52 5.39 -6.13 14.65
CA MET A 52 4.82 -4.78 14.74
C MET A 52 5.55 -3.93 15.78
N GLU A 53 5.73 -4.48 16.98
CA GLU A 53 6.45 -3.76 18.05
C GLU A 53 7.91 -3.51 17.65
N ALA A 54 8.60 -4.49 17.04
CA ALA A 54 9.97 -4.29 16.55
C ALA A 54 10.07 -3.17 15.51
N ILE A 55 9.10 -3.10 14.59
CA ILE A 55 8.98 -2.05 13.56
C ILE A 55 8.79 -0.68 14.22
N GLN A 56 7.88 -0.57 15.20
CA GLN A 56 7.60 0.69 15.90
C GLN A 56 8.79 1.16 16.75
N GLN A 57 9.50 0.24 17.40
CA GLN A 57 10.68 0.54 18.22
C GLN A 57 11.96 0.72 17.40
N GLN A 58 11.89 0.57 16.06
CA GLN A 58 13.04 0.58 15.15
C GLN A 58 14.16 -0.41 15.53
N ASP A 59 13.77 -1.55 16.13
CA ASP A 59 14.70 -2.60 16.54
C ASP A 59 15.02 -3.52 15.35
N ILE A 60 15.94 -3.07 14.50
CA ILE A 60 16.34 -3.75 13.27
C ILE A 60 16.86 -5.16 13.53
N GLN A 61 17.53 -5.38 14.67
CA GLN A 61 18.04 -6.68 15.04
C GLN A 61 16.90 -7.66 15.32
N THR A 62 15.89 -7.23 16.09
CA THR A 62 14.71 -8.06 16.37
C THR A 62 13.88 -8.30 15.11
N ILE A 63 13.71 -7.29 14.24
CA ILE A 63 13.07 -7.48 12.92
C ILE A 63 13.78 -8.59 12.13
N GLY A 64 15.10 -8.50 11.99
CA GLY A 64 15.88 -9.49 11.25
C GLY A 64 15.77 -10.91 11.83
N ASN A 65 15.78 -11.02 13.16
CA ASN A 65 15.61 -12.31 13.84
C ASN A 65 14.23 -12.92 13.58
N ILE A 66 13.16 -12.12 13.62
CA ILE A 66 11.80 -12.61 13.34
C ILE A 66 11.69 -13.05 11.87
N LEU A 67 12.18 -12.25 10.92
CA LEU A 67 12.14 -12.59 9.50
C LEU A 67 12.94 -13.86 9.17
N HIS A 68 13.93 -14.23 9.98
CA HIS A 68 14.67 -15.47 9.77
C HIS A 68 13.81 -16.72 9.97
N THR A 69 12.88 -16.70 10.94
CA THR A 69 12.10 -17.88 11.35
C THR A 69 10.64 -17.83 10.93
N ALA A 70 10.07 -16.64 10.74
CA ALA A 70 8.64 -16.46 10.49
C ALA A 70 8.21 -16.83 9.05
N PRO A 71 7.00 -17.40 8.88
CA PRO A 71 6.36 -17.57 7.57
C PRO A 71 5.90 -16.21 7.02
N THR A 72 5.74 -16.10 5.69
CA THR A 72 5.42 -14.81 5.04
C THR A 72 4.05 -14.25 5.45
N GLY A 73 3.13 -15.10 5.88
CA GLY A 73 1.80 -14.70 6.36
C GLY A 73 1.83 -13.73 7.55
N VAL A 74 2.92 -13.71 8.35
CA VAL A 74 3.04 -12.76 9.46
C VAL A 74 2.99 -11.31 8.99
N LEU A 75 3.43 -11.03 7.76
CA LEU A 75 3.51 -9.69 7.20
C LEU A 75 2.16 -9.08 6.87
N THR A 76 1.12 -9.91 6.74
CA THR A 76 -0.19 -9.49 6.23
C THR A 76 -1.29 -9.51 7.28
N ILE A 77 -0.97 -9.90 8.51
CA ILE A 77 -1.94 -9.91 9.62
C ILE A 77 -2.22 -8.46 10.02
N MET A 78 -3.49 -8.07 9.96
CA MET A 78 -3.96 -6.75 10.37
C MET A 78 -4.01 -6.62 11.89
N HIS A 79 -3.54 -5.49 12.41
CA HIS A 79 -3.56 -5.15 13.83
C HIS A 79 -4.53 -4.00 14.12
N CYS A 80 -4.82 -3.78 15.40
CA CYS A 80 -5.83 -2.80 15.84
C CYS A 80 -5.46 -1.34 15.60
N ASN A 81 -4.20 -1.05 15.26
CA ASN A 81 -3.77 0.27 14.82
C ASN A 81 -4.10 0.51 13.33
N GLY A 82 -4.76 -0.43 12.67
CA GLY A 82 -5.15 -0.37 11.27
C GLY A 82 -4.03 -0.74 10.31
N TYR A 83 -2.86 -1.20 10.77
CA TYR A 83 -1.76 -1.60 9.90
C TYR A 83 -1.46 -3.11 10.01
N SER A 84 -1.01 -3.68 8.91
CA SER A 84 -0.22 -4.90 8.90
C SER A 84 1.28 -4.57 9.01
N PRO A 85 2.16 -5.54 9.30
CA PRO A 85 3.59 -5.28 9.27
C PRO A 85 4.10 -4.80 7.91
N ILE A 86 3.53 -5.27 6.77
CA ILE A 86 3.96 -4.80 5.45
C ILE A 86 3.49 -3.37 5.18
N SER A 87 2.26 -2.99 5.53
CA SER A 87 1.83 -1.60 5.36
C SER A 87 2.60 -0.68 6.32
N LEU A 88 2.86 -1.10 7.55
CA LEU A 88 3.61 -0.29 8.50
C LEU A 88 5.07 -0.08 8.07
N ILE A 89 5.76 -1.12 7.56
CA ILE A 89 7.15 -0.98 7.12
C ILE A 89 7.25 -0.05 5.91
N LEU A 90 6.34 -0.19 4.93
CA LEU A 90 6.34 0.66 3.74
C LEU A 90 5.99 2.11 4.08
N HIS A 91 5.17 2.32 5.12
CA HIS A 91 4.83 3.67 5.58
C HIS A 91 5.97 4.34 6.36
N LEU A 92 6.55 3.66 7.36
CA LEU A 92 7.55 4.25 8.27
C LEU A 92 8.97 4.31 7.70
N TYR A 93 9.29 3.44 6.75
CA TYR A 93 10.65 3.25 6.24
C TYR A 93 10.74 3.44 4.73
N ASN A 94 9.85 4.24 4.14
CA ASN A 94 9.87 4.55 2.71
C ASN A 94 11.22 5.12 2.23
N ASP A 95 11.94 5.86 3.08
CA ASP A 95 13.26 6.43 2.80
C ASP A 95 14.44 5.53 3.22
N ARG A 96 14.18 4.41 3.92
CA ARG A 96 15.20 3.52 4.50
C ARG A 96 15.40 2.26 3.67
N GLN A 97 16.11 2.44 2.56
CA GLN A 97 16.41 1.37 1.61
C GLN A 97 17.14 0.17 2.23
N ASP A 98 17.93 0.35 3.28
CA ASP A 98 18.57 -0.75 4.03
C ASP A 98 17.53 -1.71 4.64
N ILE A 99 16.48 -1.15 5.24
CA ILE A 99 15.39 -1.91 5.86
C ILE A 99 14.49 -2.51 4.78
N LEU A 100 14.10 -1.73 3.77
CA LEU A 100 13.28 -2.23 2.66
C LEU A 100 13.97 -3.39 1.92
N ASN A 101 15.29 -3.31 1.71
CA ASN A 101 16.05 -4.40 1.12
C ASN A 101 16.08 -5.66 2.01
N MET A 102 16.07 -5.53 3.33
CA MET A 102 15.96 -6.69 4.24
C MET A 102 14.65 -7.44 4.02
N PHE A 103 13.52 -6.74 3.93
CA PHE A 103 12.21 -7.35 3.63
C PHE A 103 12.16 -7.92 2.21
N LYS A 104 12.71 -7.21 1.22
CA LYS A 104 12.84 -7.72 -0.14
C LYS A 104 13.60 -9.05 -0.20
N HIS A 105 14.76 -9.13 0.44
CA HIS A 105 15.55 -10.37 0.49
C HIS A 105 14.82 -11.49 1.23
N TYR A 106 14.17 -11.16 2.35
CA TYR A 106 13.33 -12.10 3.08
C TYR A 106 12.24 -12.69 2.17
N LEU A 107 11.48 -11.83 1.49
CA LEU A 107 10.47 -12.27 0.53
C LEU A 107 11.14 -13.16 -0.52
N LEU A 108 12.14 -12.68 -1.27
CA LEU A 108 12.79 -13.45 -2.33
C LEU A 108 13.28 -14.84 -1.90
N SER A 109 13.73 -14.99 -0.65
CA SER A 109 14.17 -16.29 -0.11
C SER A 109 13.04 -17.30 0.13
N ARG A 110 11.78 -16.87 0.10
CA ARG A 110 10.59 -17.67 0.43
C ARG A 110 9.68 -17.93 -0.77
N VAL A 111 10.11 -17.67 -2.02
CA VAL A 111 9.26 -17.74 -3.24
C VAL A 111 8.53 -19.08 -3.42
N GLU A 112 9.15 -20.20 -3.07
CA GLU A 112 8.60 -21.54 -3.38
C GLU A 112 7.54 -22.04 -2.37
N ASP A 113 7.44 -21.44 -1.17
CA ASP A 113 6.61 -21.95 -0.06
C ASP A 113 5.36 -21.09 0.23
N ARG A 114 4.90 -20.24 -0.70
CA ARG A 114 3.91 -19.20 -0.36
C ARG A 114 2.48 -19.58 -0.66
N GLN A 115 1.67 -19.58 0.39
CA GLN A 115 0.26 -19.30 0.25
C GLN A 115 0.08 -17.78 0.16
N LYS A 116 -0.22 -17.30 -1.04
CA LYS A 116 -0.67 -15.92 -1.25
C LYS A 116 -2.03 -15.74 -0.62
N ILE A 117 -2.30 -14.54 -0.11
CA ILE A 117 -3.56 -14.21 0.52
C ILE A 117 -4.28 -13.10 -0.23
N ASP A 118 -5.57 -12.94 0.01
CA ASP A 118 -6.34 -11.84 -0.53
C ASP A 118 -6.07 -10.55 0.27
N LEU A 119 -5.81 -9.45 -0.43
CA LEU A 119 -5.75 -8.11 0.17
C LEU A 119 -7.14 -7.77 0.74
N SER A 120 -7.22 -7.44 2.03
CA SER A 120 -8.47 -6.97 2.63
C SER A 120 -8.80 -5.54 2.15
N GLU A 121 -10.05 -5.13 2.28
CA GLU A 121 -10.48 -3.76 1.95
C GLU A 121 -9.73 -2.71 2.79
N GLU A 122 -9.56 -2.97 4.08
CA GLU A 122 -8.79 -2.09 4.98
C GLU A 122 -7.32 -2.00 4.57
N GLU A 123 -6.68 -3.12 4.25
CA GLU A 123 -5.29 -3.12 3.82
C GLU A 123 -5.13 -2.50 2.42
N CYS A 124 -6.14 -2.58 1.57
CA CYS A 124 -6.20 -1.88 0.28
C CYS A 124 -6.13 -0.36 0.48
N LEU A 125 -6.89 0.18 1.44
CA LEU A 125 -6.86 1.60 1.79
C LEU A 125 -5.48 2.02 2.31
N ASN A 126 -4.83 1.19 3.14
CA ASN A 126 -3.47 1.48 3.59
C ASN A 126 -2.47 1.50 2.43
N MET A 127 -2.54 0.51 1.55
CA MET A 127 -1.66 0.42 0.39
C MET A 127 -1.85 1.61 -0.54
N TYR A 128 -3.09 2.07 -0.73
CA TYR A 128 -3.39 3.29 -1.47
C TYR A 128 -2.64 4.50 -0.90
N MET A 129 -2.72 4.72 0.40
CA MET A 129 -2.00 5.82 1.07
C MET A 129 -0.47 5.70 0.93
N ILE A 130 0.06 4.48 0.90
CA ILE A 130 1.48 4.23 0.69
C ILE A 130 1.88 4.54 -0.76
N ILE A 131 1.04 4.19 -1.74
CA ILE A 131 1.29 4.45 -3.16
C ILE A 131 1.36 5.95 -3.43
N GLU A 132 0.51 6.76 -2.81
CA GLU A 132 0.54 8.22 -2.92
C GLU A 132 1.79 8.87 -2.29
N SER A 133 2.54 8.15 -1.46
CA SER A 133 3.77 8.61 -0.83
C SER A 133 4.99 8.00 -1.54
N PRO A 134 5.61 8.71 -2.51
CA PRO A 134 6.68 8.14 -3.32
C PRO A 134 7.89 7.74 -2.46
N ILE A 135 8.34 6.49 -2.63
CA ILE A 135 9.46 5.88 -1.90
C ILE A 135 10.81 6.50 -2.30
N VAL A 136 10.89 7.07 -3.50
CA VAL A 136 12.06 7.77 -4.02
C VAL A 136 11.61 9.11 -4.59
N ASP A 137 12.35 10.17 -4.25
CA ASP A 137 12.15 11.48 -4.84
C ASP A 137 12.13 11.39 -6.38
N LEU A 138 11.12 12.01 -7.00
CA LEU A 138 10.91 12.07 -8.46
C LEU A 138 10.32 10.81 -9.11
N MET A 139 9.93 9.79 -8.33
CA MET A 139 9.17 8.65 -8.85
C MET A 139 7.71 9.08 -9.11
N SER A 140 7.18 8.77 -10.29
CA SER A 140 5.74 8.96 -10.54
C SER A 140 4.93 8.00 -9.65
N ILE A 141 3.65 8.30 -9.43
CA ILE A 141 2.81 7.41 -8.62
C ILE A 141 2.64 6.04 -9.32
N GLU A 142 2.55 6.03 -10.64
CA GLU A 142 2.52 4.80 -11.44
C GLU A 142 3.79 3.97 -11.27
N ASP A 143 4.97 4.62 -11.31
CA ASP A 143 6.26 3.95 -11.06
C ASP A 143 6.34 3.42 -9.62
N ASN A 144 5.78 4.14 -8.64
CA ASN A 144 5.75 3.73 -7.24
C ASN A 144 4.85 2.50 -7.04
N LEU A 145 3.65 2.50 -7.65
CA LEU A 145 2.76 1.35 -7.66
C LEU A 145 3.43 0.13 -8.27
N GLN A 146 4.05 0.29 -9.45
CA GLN A 146 4.75 -0.81 -10.12
C GLN A 146 5.92 -1.34 -9.28
N TYR A 147 6.72 -0.44 -8.69
CA TYR A 147 7.81 -0.81 -7.80
C TYR A 147 7.33 -1.62 -6.60
N LEU A 148 6.27 -1.15 -5.93
CA LEU A 148 5.66 -1.84 -4.78
C LEU A 148 5.14 -3.21 -5.16
N GLN A 149 4.42 -3.30 -6.28
CA GLN A 149 3.90 -4.57 -6.82
C GLN A 149 5.03 -5.57 -7.09
N GLU A 150 6.06 -5.17 -7.84
CA GLU A 150 7.15 -6.05 -8.24
C GLU A 150 8.08 -6.41 -7.07
N THR A 151 8.24 -5.53 -6.08
CA THR A 151 9.22 -5.72 -5.01
C THR A 151 8.63 -6.41 -3.77
N PHE A 152 7.37 -6.12 -3.44
CA PHE A 152 6.75 -6.56 -2.19
C PHE A 152 5.43 -7.28 -2.40
N LEU A 153 4.47 -6.63 -3.06
CA LEU A 153 3.07 -7.05 -2.97
C LEU A 153 2.79 -8.33 -3.75
N GLN A 154 3.41 -8.55 -4.92
CA GLN A 154 3.25 -9.78 -5.70
C GLN A 154 3.64 -11.05 -4.94
N TYR A 155 4.43 -10.89 -3.89
CA TYR A 155 4.94 -11.98 -3.08
C TYR A 155 4.05 -12.34 -1.89
N LEU A 156 3.09 -11.47 -1.56
CA LEU A 156 2.19 -11.61 -0.42
C LEU A 156 0.76 -11.84 -0.86
N TYR A 157 0.33 -11.16 -1.93
CA TYR A 157 -1.05 -11.11 -2.35
C TYR A 157 -1.32 -11.84 -3.66
N THR A 158 -2.56 -12.28 -3.82
CA THR A 158 -3.08 -12.89 -5.04
C THR A 158 -3.10 -11.89 -6.21
N PRO A 159 -2.80 -12.31 -7.45
CA PRO A 159 -2.90 -11.43 -8.62
C PRO A 159 -4.23 -10.68 -8.71
N GLU A 160 -5.33 -11.37 -8.38
CA GLU A 160 -6.69 -10.84 -8.43
C GLU A 160 -6.88 -9.63 -7.50
N THR A 161 -6.33 -9.66 -6.30
CA THR A 161 -6.46 -8.54 -5.36
C THR A 161 -5.49 -7.40 -5.65
N LEU A 162 -4.37 -7.69 -6.33
CA LEU A 162 -3.47 -6.65 -6.83
C LEU A 162 -4.04 -5.91 -8.03
N GLU A 163 -4.75 -6.60 -8.92
CA GLU A 163 -5.53 -5.98 -10.00
C GLU A 163 -6.63 -5.06 -9.43
N GLN A 164 -7.28 -5.46 -8.34
CA GLN A 164 -8.26 -4.61 -7.64
C GLN A 164 -7.63 -3.35 -7.05
N LEU A 165 -6.46 -3.47 -6.38
CA LEU A 165 -5.72 -2.32 -5.88
C LEU A 165 -5.33 -1.36 -7.02
N GLN A 166 -4.88 -1.90 -8.15
CA GLN A 166 -4.55 -1.10 -9.33
C GLN A 166 -5.79 -0.42 -9.93
N ALA A 167 -6.91 -1.13 -10.04
CA ALA A 167 -8.16 -0.57 -10.52
C ALA A 167 -8.71 0.53 -9.59
N TYR A 168 -8.63 0.31 -8.28
CA TYR A 168 -9.02 1.30 -7.26
C TYR A 168 -8.20 2.59 -7.40
N TYR A 169 -6.88 2.45 -7.57
CA TYR A 169 -6.00 3.59 -7.82
C TYR A 169 -6.41 4.39 -9.07
N TYR A 170 -6.66 3.71 -10.20
CA TYR A 170 -7.08 4.39 -11.41
C TYR A 170 -8.48 4.99 -11.30
N SER A 171 -9.43 4.37 -10.59
CA SER A 171 -10.77 4.95 -10.43
C SER A 171 -10.77 6.27 -9.65
N GLU A 172 -9.89 6.40 -8.66
CA GLU A 172 -9.76 7.62 -7.85
C GLU A 172 -8.94 8.71 -8.56
N ASN A 173 -8.04 8.33 -9.48
CA ASN A 173 -7.12 9.25 -10.17
C ASN A 173 -7.45 9.50 -11.66
N ILE A 174 -8.58 8.99 -12.18
CA ILE A 174 -9.09 9.43 -13.48
C ILE A 174 -9.37 10.93 -13.38
N PRO A 175 -8.69 11.79 -14.15
CA PRO A 175 -9.14 13.15 -14.31
C PRO A 175 -10.54 13.05 -14.91
N TYR A 176 -11.51 13.77 -14.34
CA TYR A 176 -12.70 14.14 -15.10
C TYR A 176 -12.19 14.83 -16.37
N SER A 177 -12.03 14.07 -17.45
CA SER A 177 -11.93 14.62 -18.79
C SER A 177 -13.19 15.44 -18.92
N GLU A 178 -13.06 16.77 -18.95
CA GLU A 178 -14.12 17.64 -19.40
C GLU A 178 -14.65 17.01 -20.68
N GLU A 179 -15.91 16.56 -20.67
CA GLU A 179 -16.58 16.19 -21.89
C GLU A 179 -16.45 17.41 -22.80
N GLU A 180 -15.65 17.24 -23.85
CA GLU A 180 -15.59 18.14 -24.97
C GLU A 180 -17.04 18.47 -25.35
N SER A 181 -17.39 19.74 -25.15
CA SER A 181 -18.52 20.37 -25.82
C SER A 181 -18.22 20.44 -27.32
N THR A 182 -18.08 19.29 -27.98
CA THR A 182 -18.16 19.18 -29.42
C THR A 182 -19.63 19.05 -29.79
N ALA A 183 -20.21 20.22 -30.03
CA ALA A 183 -21.33 20.37 -30.94
C ALA A 183 -21.20 19.39 -32.11
N SER A 184 -22.15 18.48 -32.25
CA SER A 184 -22.38 17.75 -33.49
C SER A 184 -23.78 18.06 -34.00
N SER A 185 -23.72 18.73 -35.14
CA SER A 185 -24.76 19.18 -36.04
C SER A 185 -25.67 18.05 -36.50
N THR A 186 -26.98 18.30 -36.49
CA THR A 186 -27.91 17.63 -37.40
C THR A 186 -28.77 18.69 -38.09
N SER A 187 -28.45 18.94 -39.37
CA SER A 187 -29.30 19.54 -40.41
C SER A 187 -30.60 18.73 -40.56
N SER A 188 -31.80 19.24 -40.84
CA SER A 188 -32.23 20.19 -41.88
C SER A 188 -33.70 20.58 -41.64
N ASN A 189 -34.11 21.83 -41.92
CA ASN A 189 -35.10 22.20 -42.96
C ASN A 189 -35.69 23.62 -42.80
N GLU A 190 -35.74 24.31 -43.95
CA GLU A 190 -36.75 25.28 -44.42
C GLU A 190 -36.88 26.69 -43.78
N GLN A 191 -36.41 27.67 -44.59
CA GLN A 191 -36.74 29.11 -44.62
C GLN A 191 -38.28 29.39 -44.73
N PRO A 192 -38.81 30.64 -44.59
CA PRO A 192 -38.16 31.94 -44.84
C PRO A 192 -38.54 33.14 -43.93
N ALA A 193 -37.90 34.27 -44.25
CA ALA A 193 -38.38 35.67 -44.19
C ALA A 193 -38.14 36.49 -42.92
N GLY A 194 -37.35 37.57 -43.09
CA GLY A 194 -37.64 38.86 -42.45
C GLY A 194 -36.45 39.60 -41.84
N LEU A 195 -36.04 40.68 -42.54
CA LEU A 195 -35.46 41.94 -42.02
C LEU A 195 -33.98 41.89 -41.56
N GLN A 196 -33.08 42.50 -42.34
CA GLN A 196 -32.51 43.86 -42.13
C GLN A 196 -31.66 43.91 -40.84
N ASP A 197 -30.37 44.27 -40.80
CA ASP A 197 -29.66 45.30 -41.56
C ASP A 197 -28.14 45.27 -41.21
N LEU A 198 -27.32 45.57 -42.23
CA LEU A 198 -26.15 46.46 -42.21
C LEU A 198 -24.80 46.08 -41.55
N LEU A 199 -23.83 45.90 -42.47
CA LEU A 199 -22.52 46.57 -42.57
C LEU A 199 -21.39 46.24 -41.56
N LEU A 200 -20.45 45.43 -42.06
CA LEU A 200 -19.03 45.45 -41.70
C LEU A 200 -18.37 46.77 -42.12
N PRO A 201 -17.37 47.24 -41.37
CA PRO A 201 -16.19 47.88 -41.93
C PRO A 201 -14.92 47.06 -41.67
N THR A 202 -14.13 46.89 -42.73
CA THR A 202 -12.78 46.30 -42.78
C THR A 202 -11.70 47.22 -42.16
N PRO A 203 -10.49 46.69 -41.87
CA PRO A 203 -9.59 47.19 -40.82
C PRO A 203 -8.56 48.21 -41.34
N PRO A 204 -7.88 48.96 -40.45
CA PRO A 204 -6.63 49.63 -40.79
C PRO A 204 -5.41 48.75 -40.53
N ILE A 205 -4.47 48.79 -41.48
CA ILE A 205 -3.16 48.14 -41.46
C ILE A 205 -2.09 49.18 -41.05
N TRP A 206 -0.93 48.68 -40.59
CA TRP A 206 0.44 49.26 -40.58
C TRP A 206 0.91 49.93 -39.26
N PRO A 207 2.24 50.03 -38.99
CA PRO A 207 3.38 49.17 -39.38
C PRO A 207 4.27 48.73 -38.19
N SER A 208 5.10 47.71 -38.41
CA SER A 208 6.20 47.31 -37.53
C SER A 208 7.39 48.28 -37.63
N SER A 209 7.97 48.66 -36.49
CA SER A 209 9.29 49.26 -36.27
C SER A 209 9.52 49.18 -34.75
N ILE A 210 10.65 48.74 -34.16
CA ILE A 210 12.06 48.61 -34.54
C ILE A 210 12.61 47.35 -33.87
#